data_AF-A0A9W9WMQ8-F1
#
_entry.id   AF-A0A9W9WMQ8-F1
#
_cell.length_a   1.000
_cell.length_b   1.000
_cell.length_c   1.000
_cell.angle_alpha   90.00
_cell.angle_beta   90.00
_cell.angle_gamma   90.00
#
_symmetry.space_group_name_H-M   'P 1'
#
loop_
_entity.id
_entity.type
_entity.pdbx_description
1 polymer ?
#
loop_
_entity_poly.entity_id
_entity_poly.type
_entity_poly.pdbx_seq_one_letter_code
_entity_poly.pdbx_strand_id
1 'polypeptide(L)'
;MSSKPHPPEGLRADLTAHGNALGGEKYAPVGSSACVALGSQRATQDIEVVVLWGHTPDTRKLLCNSPDFEVEPRTYHTYYRAAEPVKVEILPPAFVPGTIRRNYRSDCNRKLEGSEAGIASECQMRVSRRSVY
;
A
#
# COMPACT_ATOMS: atom_id res chain seq x y z
N MET A 1 17.66 13.23 -9.05
CA MET A 1 17.13 12.08 -8.29
C MET A 1 18.23 11.64 -7.34
N SER A 2 18.03 11.74 -6.03
CA SER A 2 19.03 11.31 -5.05
C SER A 2 19.11 9.80 -5.06
N SER A 3 20.27 9.24 -5.39
CA SER A 3 20.56 7.80 -5.36
C SER A 3 21.03 7.32 -3.98
N LYS A 4 20.97 8.21 -2.98
CA LYS A 4 21.51 7.97 -1.65
C LYS A 4 20.59 7.01 -0.89
N PRO A 5 21.09 5.86 -0.39
CA PRO A 5 20.32 4.99 0.47
C PRO A 5 19.95 5.70 1.78
N HIS A 6 18.71 5.52 2.22
CA HIS A 6 18.21 6.00 3.50
C HIS A 6 18.47 4.96 4.62
N PRO A 7 18.80 5.41 5.84
CA PRO A 7 18.91 4.51 6.98
C PRO A 7 17.54 3.88 7.32
N PRO A 8 17.53 2.68 7.92
CA PRO A 8 16.29 1.94 8.21
C PRO A 8 15.32 2.70 9.13
N GLU A 9 15.81 3.61 9.97
CA GLU A 9 14.97 4.42 10.86
C GLU A 9 14.03 5.36 10.07
N GLY A 10 14.57 6.11 9.09
CA GLY A 10 13.76 6.99 8.25
C GLY A 10 12.75 6.22 7.40
N LEU A 11 13.14 5.03 6.94
CA LEU A 11 12.28 4.13 6.16
C LEU A 11 11.15 3.52 7.02
N ARG A 12 11.39 3.23 8.30
CA ARG A 12 10.34 2.77 9.23
C ARG A 12 9.38 3.91 9.59
N ALA A 13 9.88 5.13 9.71
CA ALA A 13 9.03 6.30 9.91
C ALA A 13 8.09 6.52 8.72
N ASP A 14 8.61 6.41 7.48
CA ASP A 14 7.81 6.41 6.25
C ASP A 14 6.74 5.30 6.27
N LEU A 15 7.12 4.05 6.52
CA LEU A 15 6.17 2.93 6.59
C LEU A 15 5.06 3.13 7.64
N THR A 16 5.40 3.77 8.76
CA THR A 16 4.41 4.14 9.80
C THR A 16 3.47 5.23 9.29
N ALA A 17 4.00 6.28 8.68
CA ALA A 17 3.20 7.35 8.07
C ALA A 17 2.29 6.81 6.95
N HIS A 18 2.77 5.84 6.18
CA HIS A 18 1.98 5.12 5.18
C HIS A 18 0.77 4.42 5.80
N GLY A 19 0.99 3.66 6.89
CA GLY A 19 -0.10 2.99 7.61
C GLY A 19 -1.14 3.98 8.12
N ASN A 20 -0.69 5.12 8.65
CA ASN A 20 -1.58 6.17 9.13
C ASN A 20 -2.37 6.84 7.98
N ALA A 21 -1.71 7.14 6.87
CA ALA A 21 -2.34 7.82 5.73
C ALA A 21 -3.33 6.92 4.96
N LEU A 22 -3.00 5.64 4.82
CA LEU A 22 -3.84 4.68 4.10
C LEU A 22 -4.95 4.10 4.99
N GLY A 23 -4.77 4.09 6.31
CA GLY A 23 -5.78 3.66 7.27
C GLY A 23 -6.29 2.25 6.99
N GLY A 24 -7.55 2.13 6.55
CA GLY A 24 -8.21 0.87 6.23
C GLY A 24 -8.00 0.35 4.80
N GLU A 25 -7.30 1.08 3.94
CA GLU A 25 -7.02 0.63 2.58
C GLU A 25 -6.09 -0.59 2.55
N LYS A 26 -6.32 -1.48 1.58
CA LYS A 26 -5.51 -2.69 1.42
C LYS A 26 -4.27 -2.40 0.58
N TYR A 27 -3.10 -2.54 1.20
CA TYR A 27 -1.81 -2.43 0.55
C TYR A 27 -0.79 -3.38 1.21
N ALA A 28 0.36 -3.56 0.58
CA ALA A 28 1.48 -4.31 1.17
C ALA A 28 2.81 -3.67 0.79
N PRO A 29 3.74 -3.46 1.74
CA PRO A 29 5.14 -3.18 1.40
C PRO A 29 5.74 -4.39 0.68
N VAL A 30 6.56 -4.15 -0.33
CA VAL A 30 7.22 -5.20 -1.14
C VAL A 30 8.71 -4.90 -1.32
N GLY A 31 9.46 -5.86 -1.85
CA GLY A 31 10.88 -5.67 -2.12
C GLY A 31 11.68 -5.29 -0.86
N SER A 32 12.53 -4.26 -0.97
CA SER A 32 13.37 -3.82 0.14
C SER A 32 12.56 -3.20 1.29
N SER A 33 11.41 -2.58 1.01
CA SER A 33 10.55 -1.98 2.04
C SER A 33 9.94 -3.05 2.96
N ALA A 34 9.55 -4.21 2.40
CA ALA A 34 9.09 -5.35 3.17
C ALA A 34 10.18 -5.87 4.13
N CYS A 35 11.42 -5.96 3.67
CA CYS A 35 12.55 -6.35 4.52
C CYS A 35 12.74 -5.37 5.68
N VAL A 36 12.61 -4.06 5.44
CA VAL A 36 12.70 -3.03 6.49
C VAL A 36 11.55 -3.16 7.50
N ALA A 37 10.33 -3.41 7.01
CA ALA A 37 9.16 -3.66 7.85
C ALA A 37 9.37 -4.88 8.77
N LEU A 38 10.10 -5.90 8.28
CA LEU A 38 10.46 -7.10 9.04
C LEU A 38 11.71 -6.93 9.93
N GLY A 39 12.22 -5.70 10.08
CA GLY A 39 13.32 -5.39 11.01
C GLY A 39 14.73 -5.40 10.39
N SER A 40 14.85 -5.52 9.06
CA SER A 40 16.14 -5.39 8.37
C SER A 40 16.80 -4.04 8.69
N GLN A 41 18.12 -4.07 8.80
CA GLN A 41 18.98 -2.89 9.01
C GLN A 41 19.59 -2.36 7.71
N ARG A 42 19.26 -2.99 6.57
CA ARG A 42 19.78 -2.60 5.26
C ARG A 42 19.20 -1.25 4.85
N ALA A 43 20.06 -0.31 4.47
CA ALA A 43 19.66 0.93 3.83
C ALA A 43 19.10 0.67 2.42
N THR A 44 18.01 1.35 2.04
CA THR A 44 17.40 1.28 0.71
C THR A 44 17.08 2.67 0.19
N GLN A 45 16.92 2.81 -1.12
CA GLN A 45 16.71 4.10 -1.79
C GLN A 45 15.26 4.60 -1.67
N ASP A 46 14.31 3.69 -1.58
CA ASP A 46 12.89 3.98 -1.65
C ASP A 46 12.03 2.95 -0.89
N ILE A 47 10.75 3.30 -0.77
CA ILE A 47 9.68 2.44 -0.27
C ILE A 47 8.79 2.02 -1.44
N GLU A 48 8.70 0.72 -1.69
CA GLU A 48 7.77 0.15 -2.66
C GLU A 48 6.53 -0.40 -1.94
N VAL A 49 5.34 -0.01 -2.38
CA VAL A 49 4.06 -0.55 -1.89
C VAL A 49 3.19 -1.00 -3.05
N VAL A 50 2.54 -2.15 -2.88
CA VAL A 50 1.54 -2.66 -3.81
C VAL A 50 0.14 -2.37 -3.29
N VAL A 51 -0.74 -1.91 -4.17
CA VAL A 51 -2.15 -1.64 -3.89
C VAL A 51 -3.06 -2.55 -4.70
N LEU A 52 -4.34 -2.60 -4.34
CA LEU A 52 -5.34 -3.34 -5.11
C LEU A 52 -5.58 -2.75 -6.52
N TRP A 53 -6.11 -3.59 -7.42
CA TRP A 53 -6.31 -3.20 -8.80
C TRP A 53 -7.38 -2.11 -8.89
N GLY A 54 -7.06 -1.00 -9.55
CA GLY A 54 -7.94 0.16 -9.63
C GLY A 54 -7.90 1.09 -8.41
N HIS A 55 -7.19 0.75 -7.32
CA HIS A 55 -7.11 1.58 -6.12
C HIS A 55 -5.99 2.64 -6.15
N THR A 56 -5.05 2.58 -7.11
CA THR A 56 -3.95 3.56 -7.21
C THR A 56 -4.40 5.03 -7.17
N PRO A 57 -5.48 5.45 -7.86
CA PRO A 57 -5.95 6.84 -7.76
C PRO A 57 -6.39 7.23 -6.34
N ASP A 58 -7.07 6.32 -5.63
CA ASP A 58 -7.58 6.61 -4.28
C ASP A 58 -6.46 6.57 -3.24
N THR A 59 -5.51 5.62 -3.36
CA THR A 59 -4.26 5.64 -2.59
C THR A 59 -3.54 6.98 -2.76
N ARG A 60 -3.41 7.48 -4.00
CA ARG A 60 -2.74 8.76 -4.26
C ARG A 60 -3.49 9.96 -3.67
N LYS A 61 -4.83 9.95 -3.69
CA LYS A 61 -5.63 11.00 -3.03
C LYS A 61 -5.41 10.99 -1.51
N LEU A 62 -5.40 9.80 -0.90
CA LEU A 62 -5.15 9.66 0.54
C LEU A 62 -3.77 10.18 0.92
N LEU A 63 -2.74 9.81 0.17
CA LEU A 63 -1.37 10.32 0.39
C LEU A 63 -1.29 11.83 0.13
N CYS A 64 -1.94 12.35 -0.91
CA CYS A 64 -1.99 13.79 -1.19
C CYS A 64 -2.68 14.60 -0.08
N ASN A 65 -3.65 14.00 0.63
CA ASN A 65 -4.35 14.65 1.74
C ASN A 65 -3.61 14.51 3.07
N SER A 66 -2.59 13.66 3.14
CA SER A 66 -1.77 13.50 4.34
C SER A 66 -0.69 14.58 4.41
N PRO A 67 -0.48 15.21 5.58
CA PRO A 67 0.58 16.19 5.75
C PRO A 67 1.99 15.57 5.65
N ASP A 68 2.10 14.26 5.80
CA ASP A 68 3.37 13.53 5.81
C ASP A 68 3.93 13.28 4.41
N PHE A 69 3.15 13.53 3.35
CA PHE A 69 3.54 13.20 1.99
C PHE A 69 3.51 14.42 1.07
N GLU A 70 4.35 14.34 0.05
CA GLU A 70 4.33 15.20 -1.12
C GLU A 70 3.98 14.37 -2.34
N VAL A 71 2.91 14.74 -3.04
CA VAL A 71 2.54 14.14 -4.33
C VAL A 71 2.68 15.22 -5.39
N GLU A 72 3.69 15.07 -6.25
CA GLU A 72 3.93 16.03 -7.33
C GLU A 72 2.75 16.07 -8.31
N PRO A 73 2.23 17.26 -8.66
CA PRO A 73 1.19 17.37 -9.66
C PRO A 73 1.73 16.89 -11.02
N ARG A 74 0.91 16.15 -11.77
CA ARG A 74 1.15 15.61 -13.13
C ARG A 74 2.04 14.38 -13.22
N THR A 75 3.15 14.33 -12.49
CA THR A 75 4.06 13.16 -12.50
C THR A 75 3.61 12.08 -11.52
N TYR A 76 2.88 12.48 -10.47
CA TYR A 76 2.54 11.63 -9.35
C TYR A 76 3.77 10.99 -8.69
N HIS A 77 4.95 11.63 -8.76
CA HIS A 77 6.02 11.23 -7.86
C HIS A 77 5.56 11.48 -6.43
N THR A 78 5.76 10.48 -5.58
CA THR A 78 5.34 10.55 -4.19
C THR A 78 6.58 10.47 -3.31
N TYR A 79 6.64 11.35 -2.32
CA TYR A 79 7.73 11.41 -1.37
C TYR A 79 7.18 11.50 0.05
N TYR A 80 7.77 10.77 0.97
CA TYR A 80 7.58 10.99 2.39
C TYR A 80 8.41 12.21 2.83
N ARG A 81 7.77 13.13 3.55
CA ARG A 81 8.39 14.35 4.04
C ARG A 81 9.24 14.03 5.27
N ALA A 82 10.55 14.13 5.09
CA ALA A 82 11.53 14.05 6.15
C ALA A 82 12.66 15.05 5.85
N ALA A 83 13.63 15.16 6.77
CA ALA A 83 14.84 15.98 6.55
C ALA A 83 15.57 15.58 5.25
N GLU A 84 15.59 14.27 4.95
CA GLU A 84 15.92 13.73 3.63
C GLU A 84 14.68 13.01 3.08
N PRO A 85 13.98 13.58 2.08
CA PRO A 85 12.75 12.98 1.54
C PRO A 85 12.98 11.58 1.00
N VAL A 86 12.11 10.64 1.35
CA VAL A 86 12.16 9.25 0.89
C VAL A 86 11.21 9.11 -0.29
N LYS A 87 11.66 8.50 -1.38
CA LYS A 87 10.80 8.23 -2.54
C LYS A 87 9.87 7.06 -2.25
N VAL A 88 8.62 7.20 -2.67
CA VAL A 88 7.56 6.21 -2.50
C VAL A 88 7.09 5.76 -3.88
N GLU A 89 7.20 4.46 -4.14
CA GLU A 89 6.72 3.82 -5.35
C GLU A 89 5.43 3.06 -5.08
N ILE A 90 4.33 3.51 -5.70
CA ILE A 90 3.03 2.85 -5.65
C ILE A 90 2.90 1.94 -6.87
N LEU A 91 3.04 0.64 -6.65
CA LEU A 91 3.00 -0.37 -7.68
C LEU A 91 1.56 -0.90 -7.85
N PRO A 92 1.00 -0.90 -9.07
CA PRO A 92 -0.24 -1.60 -9.32
C PRO A 92 0.00 -3.12 -9.28
N PRO A 93 -1.03 -3.93 -8.99
CA PRO A 93 -0.86 -5.35 -8.69
C PRO A 93 -0.30 -6.20 -9.83
N ALA A 94 -0.33 -5.69 -11.07
CA ALA A 94 0.26 -6.33 -12.24
C ALA A 94 1.80 -6.43 -12.17
N PHE A 95 2.46 -5.67 -11.28
CA PHE A 95 3.91 -5.69 -11.11
C PHE A 95 4.38 -6.77 -10.12
N VAL A 96 3.46 -7.50 -9.46
CA VAL A 96 3.82 -8.63 -8.60
C VAL A 96 3.61 -9.94 -9.39
N PRO A 97 4.68 -10.75 -9.63
CA PRO A 97 4.55 -12.04 -10.27
C PRO A 97 3.62 -12.97 -9.48
N GLY A 98 2.56 -13.48 -10.12
CA GLY A 98 1.59 -14.37 -9.48
C GLY A 98 0.24 -13.74 -9.13
N THR A 99 0.06 -12.42 -9.30
CA THR A 99 -1.27 -11.81 -9.14
C THR A 99 -2.16 -12.21 -10.30
N ILE A 100 -2.95 -13.27 -10.11
CA ILE A 100 -3.99 -13.69 -11.05
C ILE A 100 -4.93 -12.51 -11.26
N ARG A 101 -5.28 -12.21 -12.53
CA ARG A 101 -6.39 -11.31 -12.92
C ARG A 101 -7.72 -11.85 -12.40
N ARG A 102 -7.96 -11.81 -11.08
CA ARG A 102 -9.28 -12.08 -10.52
C ARG A 102 -9.95 -10.73 -10.33
N ASN A 103 -11.07 -10.54 -11.02
CA ASN A 103 -11.98 -9.43 -10.78
C ASN A 103 -12.30 -9.38 -9.28
N TYR A 104 -11.69 -8.43 -8.58
CA TYR A 104 -12.12 -8.08 -7.24
C TYR A 104 -13.46 -7.35 -7.37
N ARG A 105 -14.55 -8.12 -7.45
CA ARG A 105 -15.88 -7.60 -7.15
C ARG A 105 -16.01 -7.57 -5.64
N SER A 106 -15.78 -6.39 -5.07
CA SER A 106 -16.17 -6.09 -3.69
C SER A 106 -17.71 -6.06 -3.65
N ASP A 107 -18.34 -7.18 -3.30
CA ASP A 107 -19.76 -7.18 -2.89
C ASP A 107 -19.86 -6.67 -1.45
N CYS A 108 -19.43 -5.41 -1.23
CA CYS A 108 -19.75 -4.67 -0.01
C CYS A 108 -21.16 -4.08 -0.14
N ASN A 109 -22.18 -4.93 -0.03
CA ASN A 109 -23.55 -4.51 0.24
C ASN A 109 -24.23 -5.56 1.12
N ARG A 110 -23.89 -5.56 2.40
CA ARG A 110 -24.79 -6.09 3.44
C ARG A 110 -24.80 -5.08 4.58
N LYS A 111 -25.93 -4.36 4.69
CA LYS A 111 -26.24 -3.48 5.82
C LYS A 111 -25.96 -4.25 7.13
N LEU A 112 -25.07 -3.73 7.96
CA LEU A 112 -24.93 -4.14 9.35
C LEU A 112 -25.84 -3.23 10.17
N GLU A 113 -27.06 -3.70 10.43
CA GLU A 113 -27.81 -3.26 11.60
C GLU A 113 -27.41 -4.18 12.76
N GLY A 114 -26.96 -3.59 13.87
CA GLY A 114 -27.04 -4.23 15.19
C GLY A 114 -25.76 -4.81 15.79
N SER A 115 -25.44 -4.24 16.95
CA SER A 115 -24.75 -4.80 18.14
C SER A 115 -23.25 -5.07 18.14
N GLU A 116 -22.67 -4.65 19.26
CA GLU A 116 -21.29 -4.68 19.73
C GLU A 116 -20.62 -6.07 19.74
N ALA A 117 -19.28 -6.01 19.79
CA ALA A 117 -18.32 -7.07 20.12
C ALA A 117 -18.01 -8.12 19.03
N GLY A 118 -16.72 -8.19 18.67
CA GLY A 118 -16.11 -9.46 18.23
C GLY A 118 -15.40 -9.44 16.86
N ILE A 119 -14.09 -9.21 16.91
CA ILE A 119 -13.01 -9.94 16.22
C ILE A 119 -13.39 -10.96 15.11
N ALA A 120 -12.64 -10.86 14.00
CA ALA A 120 -12.49 -11.80 12.88
C ALA A 120 -13.67 -11.89 11.88
N SER A 121 -13.62 -11.06 10.84
CA SER A 121 -14.33 -11.38 9.58
C SER A 121 -13.43 -12.26 8.72
N GLU A 122 -13.57 -13.57 8.91
CA GLU A 122 -13.06 -14.59 8.00
C GLU A 122 -13.80 -14.44 6.66
N CYS A 123 -13.20 -13.72 5.72
CA CYS A 123 -13.76 -13.57 4.39
C CYS A 123 -13.60 -14.89 3.65
N GLN A 124 -14.61 -15.76 3.74
CA GLN A 124 -14.65 -17.04 3.02
C GLN A 124 -14.47 -16.79 1.52
N MET A 125 -13.29 -17.16 1.01
CA MET A 125 -13.00 -17.22 -0.42
C MET A 125 -13.84 -18.33 -1.06
N ARG A 126 -15.04 -18.00 -1.56
CA ARG A 126 -15.73 -18.89 -2.51
C ARG A 126 -15.04 -18.81 -3.86
N VAL A 127 -14.25 -19.84 -4.16
CA VAL A 127 -13.68 -20.07 -5.49
C VAL A 127 -14.81 -20.56 -6.41
N SER A 128 -15.45 -19.64 -7.14
CA SER A 128 -16.28 -20.02 -8.29
C SER A 128 -15.35 -20.30 -9.47
N ARG A 129 -15.05 -21.57 -9.72
CA ARG A 129 -14.37 -22.00 -10.95
C ARG A 129 -15.38 -21.91 -12.10
N ARG A 130 -15.41 -20.80 -12.84
CA ARG A 130 -15.86 -20.85 -14.23
C ARG A 130 -14.64 -21.13 -15.08
N SER A 131 -14.50 -22.40 -15.48
CA SER A 131 -13.65 -22.80 -16.60
C SER A 131 -14.11 -22.03 -17.82
N VAL A 132 -13.17 -21.33 -18.45
CA VAL A 132 -13.32 -20.85 -19.82
C VAL A 132 -12.13 -21.44 -20.57
N TYR A 133 -12.49 -22.34 -21.48
CA TYR A 133 -11.68 -23.25 -22.31
C TYR A 133 -11.14 -24.49 -21.60
#